data_AF-A0A3C0WK71-F1
#
_entry.id   AF-A0A3C0WK71-F1
#
_cell.length_a   1.000
_cell.length_b   1.000
_cell.length_c   1.000
_cell.angle_alpha   90.00
_cell.angle_beta   90.00
_cell.angle_gamma   90.00
#
_symmetry.space_group_name_H-M   'P 1'
#
loop_
_entity.id
_entity.type
_entity.pdbx_description
1 polymer ?
#
loop_
_entity_poly.entity_id
_entity_poly.type
_entity_poly.pdbx_seq_one_letter_code
_entity_poly.pdbx_strand_id
1 'polypeptide(L)'
;MNKKPDRHSVFREPHLAQTDSKEISSNEAVEHTVWDEPALADKRLPSAPIDGLTYDRWLAVNIENRSFLNSWVLTIAIALVAGPFAVIGALLTNSFQGLPIVSAVFVAPPAEEIFKVACLLWIIEKRPFRFTSRMQIAICAIAGGLAFAVIENLLYQLRPEVRENPDIMQWRWTVCVALHVTCCLISSLGLMRTWNLSMTRKEKPNMATSAVFIMAAAILHGLYNLGCILFELKEKVF
;
A
#
# COMPACT_ATOMS: atom_id res chain seq x y z
N MET A 1 -24.68 47.33 -25.22
CA MET A 1 -25.68 46.51 -24.50
C MET A 1 -25.00 45.92 -23.26
N ASN A 2 -25.31 46.42 -22.06
CA ASN A 2 -24.82 45.84 -20.81
C ASN A 2 -25.62 44.58 -20.48
N LYS A 3 -25.04 43.40 -20.62
CA LYS A 3 -25.62 42.17 -20.06
C LYS A 3 -25.61 42.30 -18.54
N LYS A 4 -26.79 42.24 -17.91
CA LYS A 4 -26.88 42.14 -16.45
C LYS A 4 -26.11 40.89 -16.01
N PRO A 5 -25.24 40.99 -14.99
CA PRO A 5 -24.49 39.84 -14.50
C PRO A 5 -25.48 38.79 -13.98
N ASP A 6 -25.25 37.54 -14.37
CA ASP A 6 -26.07 36.40 -13.98
C ASP A 6 -26.00 36.20 -12.46
N ARG A 7 -27.15 36.34 -11.80
CA ARG A 7 -27.26 36.19 -10.34
C ARG A 7 -27.12 34.73 -9.90
N HIS A 8 -27.13 33.78 -10.83
CA HIS A 8 -26.99 32.35 -10.57
C HIS A 8 -25.62 31.79 -10.98
N SER A 9 -24.62 32.66 -11.15
CA SER A 9 -23.25 32.19 -11.41
C SER A 9 -22.70 31.46 -10.19
N VAL A 10 -22.36 30.18 -10.36
CA VAL A 10 -21.69 29.34 -9.35
C VAL A 10 -20.41 30.02 -8.85
N PHE A 11 -19.74 30.82 -9.67
CA PHE A 11 -18.53 31.58 -9.31
C PHE A 11 -18.76 32.71 -8.28
N ARG A 12 -20.00 33.00 -7.88
CA ARG A 12 -20.34 33.98 -6.83
C ARG A 12 -20.81 33.34 -5.53
N GLU A 13 -20.71 32.02 -5.40
CA GLU A 13 -21.08 31.35 -4.16
C GLU A 13 -20.17 31.83 -3.01
N PRO A 14 -20.73 32.37 -1.91
CA PRO A 14 -19.94 32.98 -0.83
C PRO A 14 -18.88 32.06 -0.23
N HIS A 15 -19.10 30.74 -0.28
CA HIS A 15 -18.15 29.74 0.20
C HIS A 15 -16.97 29.50 -0.77
N LEU A 16 -17.11 29.86 -2.05
CA LEU A 16 -16.00 29.90 -3.01
C LEU A 16 -15.23 31.23 -2.95
N ALA A 17 -15.85 32.29 -2.44
CA ALA A 17 -15.23 33.60 -2.26
C ALA A 17 -14.43 33.71 -0.95
N GLN A 18 -14.61 32.76 -0.03
CA GLN A 18 -13.98 32.72 1.31
C GLN A 18 -12.87 31.67 1.44
N THR A 19 -12.37 31.11 0.35
CA THR A 19 -11.10 30.39 0.40
C THR A 19 -9.99 31.41 0.65
N ASP A 20 -9.69 31.64 1.93
CA ASP A 20 -8.37 32.08 2.37
C ASP A 20 -7.36 31.32 1.51
N SER A 21 -6.57 32.05 0.73
CA SER A 21 -5.63 31.52 -0.24
C SER A 21 -4.44 30.87 0.47
N LYS A 22 -4.70 29.85 1.29
CA LYS A 22 -3.67 28.87 1.62
C LYS A 22 -3.25 28.30 0.28
N GLU A 23 -2.05 28.65 -0.14
CA GLU A 23 -1.43 28.07 -1.32
C GLU A 23 -1.53 26.55 -1.21
N ILE A 24 -2.44 25.97 -2.02
CA ILE A 24 -2.61 24.53 -2.08
C ILE A 24 -1.26 23.98 -2.55
N SER A 25 -0.69 23.05 -1.78
CA SER A 25 0.61 22.48 -2.14
C SER A 25 0.52 21.84 -3.53
N SER A 26 1.58 21.92 -4.33
CA SER A 26 1.60 21.29 -5.66
C SER A 26 1.26 19.80 -5.64
N ASN A 27 1.55 19.12 -4.52
CA ASN A 27 1.21 17.72 -4.29
C ASN A 27 -0.29 17.46 -4.13
N GLU A 28 -1.03 18.41 -3.57
CA GLU A 28 -2.49 18.33 -3.44
C GLU A 28 -3.15 18.80 -4.74
N ALA A 29 -2.63 19.86 -5.36
CA ALA A 29 -3.15 20.39 -6.61
C ALA A 29 -3.09 19.37 -7.77
N VAL A 30 -2.03 18.53 -7.86
CA VAL A 30 -1.93 17.50 -8.91
C VAL A 30 -2.96 16.38 -8.75
N GLU A 31 -3.48 16.16 -7.55
CA GLU A 31 -4.53 15.15 -7.35
C GLU A 31 -5.87 15.60 -7.93
N HIS A 32 -6.09 16.90 -8.00
CA HIS A 32 -7.33 17.53 -8.46
C HIS A 32 -7.19 18.22 -9.83
N THR A 33 -6.14 17.92 -10.59
CA THR A 33 -5.98 18.48 -11.92
C THR A 33 -6.99 17.87 -12.89
N VAL A 34 -7.76 18.74 -13.55
CA VAL A 34 -8.74 18.35 -14.57
C VAL A 34 -8.06 17.78 -15.82
N TRP A 35 -6.79 18.09 -16.05
CA TRP A 35 -6.08 17.71 -17.26
C TRP A 35 -5.77 16.21 -17.36
N ASP A 36 -5.79 15.50 -16.22
CA ASP A 36 -5.53 14.06 -16.15
C ASP A 36 -6.81 13.25 -15.86
N GLU A 37 -8.00 13.86 -16.01
CA GLU A 37 -9.26 13.15 -15.78
C GLU A 37 -9.54 12.09 -16.87
N PRO A 38 -9.79 10.82 -16.50
CA PRO A 38 -10.08 9.77 -17.47
C PRO A 38 -11.30 10.06 -18.35
N ALA A 39 -12.31 10.75 -17.80
CA ALA A 39 -13.52 11.14 -18.54
C ALA A 39 -13.26 12.14 -19.67
N LEU A 40 -12.08 12.76 -19.68
CA LEU A 40 -11.66 13.74 -20.66
C LEU A 40 -10.67 13.17 -21.69
N ALA A 41 -10.14 11.96 -21.48
CA ALA A 41 -9.14 11.34 -22.35
C ALA A 41 -9.63 11.10 -23.79
N ASP A 42 -10.90 10.73 -23.98
CA ASP A 42 -11.49 10.48 -25.30
C ASP A 42 -11.97 11.76 -26.00
N LYS A 43 -12.17 12.84 -25.24
CA LYS A 43 -12.57 14.12 -25.81
C LYS A 43 -11.30 14.74 -26.37
N ARG A 44 -11.32 15.18 -27.63
CA ARG A 44 -10.26 15.97 -28.26
C ARG A 44 -10.15 17.34 -27.60
N LEU A 45 -9.83 17.37 -26.30
CA LEU A 45 -9.57 18.59 -25.59
C LEU A 45 -8.31 19.22 -26.20
N PRO A 46 -8.25 20.56 -26.22
CA PRO A 46 -6.98 21.22 -26.46
C PRO A 46 -5.96 20.69 -25.43
N SER A 47 -4.74 20.46 -25.89
CA SER A 47 -3.61 20.14 -25.02
C SER A 47 -3.57 21.07 -23.80
N ALA A 48 -3.23 20.55 -22.63
CA ALA A 48 -3.10 21.36 -21.42
C ALA A 48 -2.26 22.62 -21.71
N PRO A 49 -2.66 23.81 -21.20
CA PRO A 49 -1.90 25.05 -21.33
C PRO A 49 -0.42 24.87 -20.95
N ILE A 50 0.48 25.70 -21.45
CA ILE A 50 1.93 25.58 -21.17
C ILE A 50 2.23 25.66 -19.65
N ASP A 51 1.44 26.47 -18.94
CA ASP A 51 1.46 26.67 -17.48
C ASP A 51 0.52 25.71 -16.72
N GLY A 52 -0.24 24.87 -17.42
CA GLY A 52 -1.14 23.90 -16.81
C GLY A 52 -0.39 22.85 -15.96
N LEU A 53 -0.87 22.61 -14.75
CA LEU A 53 -0.36 21.53 -13.91
C LEU A 53 -0.89 20.18 -14.41
N THR A 54 -0.02 19.35 -14.99
CA THR A 54 -0.31 17.95 -15.32
C THR A 54 0.52 17.03 -14.44
N TYR A 55 0.09 15.79 -14.29
CA TYR A 55 0.81 14.78 -13.52
C TYR A 55 2.22 14.54 -14.08
N ASP A 56 2.38 14.48 -15.41
CA ASP A 56 3.70 14.34 -16.03
C ASP A 56 4.65 15.48 -15.64
N ARG A 57 4.21 16.74 -15.78
CA ARG A 57 5.04 17.91 -15.44
C ARG A 57 5.37 17.94 -13.95
N TRP A 58 4.38 17.68 -13.09
CA TRP A 58 4.60 17.57 -11.66
C TRP A 58 5.62 16.47 -11.32
N LEU A 59 5.49 15.30 -11.93
CA LEU A 59 6.37 14.17 -11.68
C LEU A 59 7.80 14.47 -12.15
N ALA A 60 7.97 15.07 -13.33
CA ALA A 60 9.27 15.47 -13.87
C ALA A 60 10.00 16.44 -12.91
N VAL A 61 9.32 17.50 -12.48
CA VAL A 61 9.87 18.46 -11.51
C VAL A 61 10.26 17.78 -10.19
N ASN A 62 9.46 16.84 -9.70
CA ASN A 62 9.78 16.11 -8.47
C ASN A 62 10.93 15.10 -8.64
N ILE A 63 11.07 14.50 -9.82
CA ILE A 63 12.21 13.63 -10.15
C ILE A 63 13.51 14.43 -10.19
N GLU A 64 13.50 15.63 -10.77
CA GLU A 64 14.66 16.51 -10.84
C GLU A 64 15.07 17.02 -9.44
N ASN A 65 14.10 17.35 -8.60
CA ASN A 65 14.34 17.85 -7.25
C ASN A 65 14.60 16.75 -6.19
N ARG A 66 14.64 15.47 -6.57
CA ARG A 66 14.81 14.39 -5.60
C ARG A 66 16.25 14.27 -5.13
N SER A 67 16.44 14.13 -3.82
CA SER A 67 17.73 13.77 -3.24
C SER A 67 17.86 12.25 -3.10
N PHE A 68 18.98 11.70 -3.59
CA PHE A 68 19.31 10.28 -3.45
C PHE A 68 19.39 9.86 -1.98
N LEU A 69 20.03 10.68 -1.13
CA LEU A 69 20.14 10.40 0.31
C LEU A 69 18.76 10.36 0.97
N ASN A 70 17.89 11.33 0.65
CA ASN A 70 16.54 11.38 1.20
C ASN A 70 15.71 10.15 0.80
N SER A 71 15.94 9.60 -0.40
CA SER A 71 15.29 8.37 -0.87
C SER A 71 15.70 7.16 -0.02
N TRP A 72 16.98 7.02 0.31
CA TRP A 72 17.47 5.93 1.15
C TRP A 72 17.10 6.07 2.62
N VAL A 73 17.16 7.29 3.17
CA VAL A 73 16.66 7.57 4.53
C VAL A 73 15.19 7.18 4.64
N LEU A 74 14.38 7.52 3.63
CA LEU A 74 12.98 7.12 3.59
C LEU A 74 12.83 5.59 3.49
N THR A 75 13.64 4.91 2.68
CA THR A 75 13.62 3.44 2.55
C THR A 75 13.89 2.77 3.91
N ILE A 76 14.91 3.24 4.64
CA ILE A 76 15.23 2.75 5.99
C ILE A 76 14.09 3.06 6.96
N ALA A 77 13.53 4.27 6.93
CA ALA A 77 12.42 4.65 7.79
C ALA A 77 11.18 3.75 7.56
N ILE A 78 10.81 3.47 6.31
CA ILE A 78 9.71 2.56 5.98
C ILE A 78 10.01 1.15 6.47
N ALA A 79 11.22 0.65 6.22
CA ALA A 79 11.64 -0.69 6.63
C ALA A 79 11.48 -0.89 8.15
N LEU A 80 11.74 0.15 8.96
CA LEU A 80 11.56 0.12 10.41
C LEU A 80 10.10 0.23 10.85
N VAL A 81 9.27 1.00 10.14
CA VAL A 81 7.87 1.27 10.54
C VAL A 81 6.88 0.23 10.00
N ALA A 82 7.19 -0.44 8.89
CA ALA A 82 6.27 -1.38 8.22
C ALA A 82 5.87 -2.55 9.14
N GLY A 83 6.81 -3.10 9.91
CA GLY A 83 6.54 -4.19 10.85
C GLY A 83 5.52 -3.82 11.93
N PRO A 84 5.79 -2.80 12.77
CA PRO A 84 4.84 -2.33 13.79
C PRO A 84 3.46 -1.97 13.24
N PHE A 85 3.39 -1.38 12.05
CA PHE A 85 2.11 -1.05 11.43
C PHE A 85 1.29 -2.30 11.08
N ALA A 86 1.95 -3.37 10.63
CA ALA A 86 1.28 -4.63 10.31
C ALA A 86 0.71 -5.35 11.54
N VAL A 87 1.28 -5.12 12.73
CA VAL A 87 0.73 -5.62 14.01
C VAL A 87 -0.64 -5.03 14.29
N ILE A 88 -0.86 -3.75 13.98
CA ILE A 88 -2.18 -3.11 14.13
C ILE A 88 -3.20 -3.86 13.29
N GLY A 89 -2.84 -4.23 12.06
CA GLY A 89 -3.67 -5.07 11.20
C GLY A 89 -4.04 -6.40 11.86
N ALA A 90 -3.07 -7.12 12.42
CA ALA A 90 -3.29 -8.39 13.12
C ALA A 90 -4.16 -8.24 14.39
N LEU A 91 -4.04 -7.13 15.12
CA LEU A 91 -4.89 -6.88 16.30
C LEU A 91 -6.34 -6.55 15.92
N LEU A 92 -6.53 -5.81 14.83
CA LEU A 92 -7.86 -5.50 14.30
C LEU A 92 -8.56 -6.77 13.79
N THR A 93 -7.83 -7.68 13.13
CA THR A 93 -8.42 -8.93 12.61
C THR A 93 -8.82 -9.90 13.73
N ASN A 94 -8.08 -9.92 14.84
CA ASN A 94 -8.44 -10.73 16.02
C ASN A 94 -9.76 -10.31 16.69
N SER A 95 -10.28 -9.12 16.38
CA SER A 95 -11.56 -8.65 16.92
C SER A 95 -12.80 -9.25 16.22
N PHE A 96 -12.62 -9.92 15.08
CA PHE A 96 -13.72 -10.59 14.39
C PHE A 96 -14.02 -11.94 15.06
N GLN A 97 -14.93 -11.94 16.04
CA GLN A 97 -15.40 -13.13 16.79
C GLN A 97 -16.28 -14.11 15.97
N GLY A 98 -16.22 -14.06 14.64
CA GLY A 98 -16.98 -14.95 13.77
C GLY A 98 -16.46 -16.40 13.74
N LEU A 99 -16.85 -17.16 12.71
CA LEU A 99 -16.35 -18.51 12.47
C LEU A 99 -14.80 -18.50 12.37
N PRO A 100 -14.06 -19.09 13.35
CA PRO A 100 -12.61 -18.91 13.46
C PRO A 100 -11.85 -19.35 12.21
N ILE A 101 -12.29 -20.44 11.58
CA ILE A 101 -11.69 -20.98 10.35
C ILE A 101 -11.88 -20.00 9.19
N VAL A 102 -13.08 -19.44 9.03
CA VAL A 102 -13.36 -18.48 7.95
C VAL A 102 -12.51 -17.23 8.13
N SER A 103 -12.39 -16.74 9.37
CA SER A 103 -11.56 -15.59 9.68
C SER A 103 -10.08 -15.86 9.36
N ALA A 104 -9.53 -16.97 9.86
CA ALA A 104 -8.12 -17.32 9.69
C ALA A 104 -7.70 -17.60 8.23
N VAL A 105 -8.63 -18.05 7.39
CA VAL A 105 -8.34 -18.44 6.00
C VAL A 105 -8.67 -17.33 5.00
N PHE A 106 -9.77 -16.59 5.19
CA PHE A 106 -10.28 -15.67 4.17
C PHE A 106 -10.27 -14.19 4.57
N VAL A 107 -10.27 -13.87 5.87
CA VAL A 107 -10.39 -12.46 6.33
C VAL A 107 -9.06 -11.92 6.81
N ALA A 108 -8.38 -12.65 7.69
CA ALA A 108 -7.10 -12.23 8.26
C ALA A 108 -6.00 -12.11 7.19
N PRO A 109 -5.78 -13.08 6.28
CA PRO A 109 -4.68 -13.00 5.34
C PRO A 109 -4.75 -11.78 4.39
N PRO A 110 -5.88 -11.46 3.73
CA PRO A 110 -5.96 -10.24 2.91
C PRO A 110 -5.68 -8.95 3.69
N ALA A 111 -6.23 -8.82 4.89
CA ALA A 111 -6.00 -7.65 5.72
C ALA A 111 -4.51 -7.54 6.09
N GLU A 112 -3.91 -8.61 6.58
CA GLU A 112 -2.49 -8.64 6.94
C GLU A 112 -1.58 -8.32 5.76
N GLU A 113 -1.82 -8.91 4.58
CA GLU A 113 -1.00 -8.62 3.40
C GLU A 113 -1.12 -7.16 2.96
N ILE A 114 -2.30 -6.54 3.05
CA ILE A 114 -2.47 -5.09 2.80
C ILE A 114 -1.68 -4.28 3.82
N PHE A 115 -1.79 -4.58 5.12
CA PHE A 115 -1.13 -3.83 6.17
C PHE A 115 0.41 -3.94 6.13
N LYS A 116 0.95 -5.10 5.75
CA LYS A 116 2.40 -5.31 5.54
C LYS A 116 3.00 -4.37 4.50
N VAL A 117 2.23 -4.03 3.47
CA VAL A 117 2.69 -3.16 2.37
C VAL A 117 2.01 -1.80 2.31
N ALA A 118 1.20 -1.42 3.30
CA ALA A 118 0.41 -0.19 3.31
C ALA A 118 1.26 1.08 3.15
N CYS A 119 2.42 1.14 3.84
CA CYS A 119 3.35 2.27 3.69
C CYS A 119 3.93 2.35 2.26
N LEU A 120 4.23 1.21 1.64
CA LEU A 120 4.71 1.16 0.26
C LEU A 120 3.63 1.58 -0.73
N LEU A 121 2.39 1.08 -0.55
CA LEU A 121 1.23 1.47 -1.33
C LEU A 121 1.04 2.99 -1.30
N TRP A 122 0.98 3.59 -0.10
CA TRP A 122 0.78 5.02 0.06
C TRP A 122 1.87 5.86 -0.63
N ILE A 123 3.14 5.46 -0.50
CA ILE A 123 4.24 6.19 -1.13
C ILE A 123 4.21 6.05 -2.65
N ILE A 124 3.97 4.84 -3.17
CA ILE A 124 3.91 4.63 -4.61
C ILE A 124 2.72 5.39 -5.21
N GLU A 125 1.58 5.39 -4.53
CA GLU A 125 0.38 6.12 -4.98
C GLU A 125 0.59 7.64 -4.95
N LYS A 126 1.06 8.18 -3.83
CA LYS A 126 1.08 9.64 -3.61
C LYS A 126 2.39 10.31 -4.04
N ARG A 127 3.51 9.59 -3.96
CA ARG A 127 4.85 10.16 -4.14
C ARG A 127 5.84 9.16 -4.76
N PRO A 128 5.55 8.58 -5.94
CA PRO A 128 6.36 7.50 -6.52
C PRO A 128 7.82 7.91 -6.78
N PHE A 129 8.08 9.20 -7.05
CA PHE A 129 9.42 9.77 -7.24
C PHE A 129 10.34 9.65 -6.02
N ARG A 130 9.79 9.35 -4.83
CA ARG A 130 10.58 9.16 -3.60
C ARG A 130 11.40 7.87 -3.63
N PHE A 131 11.00 6.89 -4.43
CA PHE A 131 11.86 5.76 -4.77
C PHE A 131 12.68 6.07 -6.02
N THR A 132 13.94 5.69 -5.98
CA THR A 132 14.89 5.80 -7.11
C THR A 132 15.06 4.48 -7.84
N SER A 133 14.75 3.35 -7.19
CA SER A 133 14.87 2.02 -7.78
C SER A 133 13.81 1.04 -7.27
N ARG A 134 13.54 0.01 -8.09
CA ARG A 134 12.70 -1.14 -7.71
C ARG A 134 13.25 -1.90 -6.49
N MET A 135 14.57 -1.92 -6.34
CA MET A 135 15.22 -2.61 -5.22
C MET A 135 14.88 -2.01 -3.86
N GLN A 136 14.66 -0.68 -3.77
CA GLN A 136 14.22 -0.07 -2.51
C GLN A 136 12.84 -0.60 -2.08
N ILE A 137 11.93 -0.79 -3.03
CA ILE A 137 10.59 -1.35 -2.77
C ILE A 137 10.73 -2.81 -2.27
N ALA A 138 11.57 -3.61 -2.93
CA ALA A 138 11.83 -4.99 -2.51
C ALA A 138 12.47 -5.07 -1.11
N ILE A 139 13.46 -4.22 -0.80
CA ILE A 139 14.11 -4.15 0.52
C ILE A 139 13.09 -3.80 1.60
N CYS A 140 12.26 -2.77 1.38
CA CYS A 140 11.19 -2.40 2.31
C CYS A 140 10.20 -3.56 2.53
N ALA A 141 9.84 -4.29 1.48
CA ALA A 141 8.91 -5.42 1.59
C ALA A 141 9.52 -6.60 2.37
N ILE A 142 10.79 -6.94 2.13
CA ILE A 142 11.51 -7.95 2.91
C ILE A 142 11.57 -7.54 4.38
N ALA A 143 11.95 -6.28 4.65
CA ALA A 143 12.01 -5.77 6.02
C ALA A 143 10.64 -5.78 6.71
N GLY A 144 9.58 -5.39 6.00
CA GLY A 144 8.21 -5.47 6.52
C GLY A 144 7.77 -6.89 6.83
N GLY A 145 8.06 -7.85 5.95
CA GLY A 145 7.76 -9.27 6.15
C GLY A 145 8.54 -9.88 7.32
N LEU A 146 9.84 -9.58 7.42
CA LEU A 146 10.68 -10.01 8.54
C LEU A 146 10.19 -9.43 9.87
N ALA A 147 9.95 -8.11 9.92
CA ALA A 147 9.53 -7.45 11.13
C ALA A 147 8.13 -7.91 11.58
N PHE A 148 7.19 -8.11 10.65
CA PHE A 148 5.90 -8.72 10.97
C PHE A 148 6.07 -10.14 11.53
N ALA A 149 6.85 -11.00 10.86
CA ALA A 149 7.05 -12.37 11.29
C ALA A 149 7.70 -12.46 12.68
N VAL A 150 8.67 -11.59 12.96
CA VAL A 150 9.30 -11.49 14.29
C VAL A 150 8.24 -11.15 15.34
N ILE A 151 7.45 -10.10 15.11
CA ILE A 151 6.47 -9.65 16.11
C ILE A 151 5.37 -10.69 16.28
N GLU A 152 4.85 -11.25 15.20
CA GLU A 152 3.85 -12.29 15.24
C GLU A 152 4.36 -13.50 16.03
N ASN A 153 5.57 -13.98 15.74
CA ASN A 153 6.15 -15.09 16.47
C ASN A 153 6.33 -14.78 17.95
N LEU A 154 6.78 -13.58 18.32
CA LEU A 154 6.87 -13.14 19.72
C LEU A 154 5.51 -13.15 20.42
N LEU A 155 4.44 -12.70 19.75
CA LEU A 155 3.07 -12.75 20.28
C LEU A 155 2.59 -14.19 20.49
N TYR A 156 2.94 -15.11 19.58
CA TYR A 156 2.62 -16.52 19.75
C TYR A 156 3.39 -17.18 20.90
N GLN A 157 4.61 -16.75 21.24
CA GLN A 157 5.34 -17.27 22.41
C GLN A 157 4.65 -16.93 23.74
N LEU A 158 3.73 -15.97 23.76
CA LEU A 158 2.92 -15.68 24.94
C LEU A 158 1.87 -16.77 25.20
N ARG A 159 1.61 -17.64 24.22
CA ARG A 159 0.71 -18.78 24.37
C ARG A 159 1.44 -20.00 24.95
N PRO A 160 1.01 -20.56 26.09
CA PRO A 160 1.69 -21.71 26.72
C PRO A 160 1.91 -22.88 25.77
N GLU A 161 0.91 -23.22 24.96
CA GLU A 161 0.95 -24.34 24.02
C GLU A 161 2.03 -24.20 22.93
N VAL A 162 2.41 -22.96 22.59
CA VAL A 162 3.52 -22.69 21.65
C VAL A 162 4.85 -22.64 22.39
N ARG A 163 4.90 -21.97 23.54
CA ARG A 163 6.13 -21.77 24.32
C ARG A 163 6.72 -23.07 24.82
N GLU A 164 5.87 -24.02 25.20
CA GLU A 164 6.27 -25.30 25.79
C GLU A 164 6.60 -26.37 24.73
N ASN A 165 6.37 -26.07 23.44
CA ASN A 165 6.65 -26.97 22.33
C ASN A 165 7.78 -26.44 21.42
N PRO A 166 9.02 -26.98 21.54
CA PRO A 166 10.15 -26.48 20.76
C PRO A 166 10.01 -26.71 19.25
N ASP A 167 9.31 -27.75 18.81
CA ASP A 167 9.12 -28.05 17.39
C ASP A 167 8.19 -27.02 16.74
N ILE A 168 7.09 -26.65 17.41
CA ILE A 168 6.21 -25.57 16.97
C ILE A 168 6.99 -24.25 16.93
N MET A 169 7.79 -23.97 17.95
CA MET A 169 8.62 -22.76 17.99
C MET A 169 9.58 -22.70 16.80
N GLN A 170 10.30 -23.78 16.52
CA GLN A 170 11.23 -23.85 15.39
C GLN A 170 10.51 -23.70 14.05
N TRP A 171 9.38 -24.38 13.87
CA TRP A 171 8.55 -24.25 12.66
C TRP A 171 8.12 -22.80 12.42
N ARG A 172 7.67 -22.11 13.48
CA ARG A 172 7.25 -20.70 13.41
C ARG A 172 8.40 -19.76 13.01
N TRP A 173 9.57 -19.94 13.60
CA TRP A 173 10.75 -19.12 13.28
C TRP A 173 11.40 -19.43 11.93
N THR A 174 11.03 -20.52 11.28
CA THR A 174 11.58 -20.91 9.97
C THR A 174 10.53 -20.77 8.87
N VAL A 175 9.49 -21.60 8.91
CA VAL A 175 8.47 -21.68 7.87
C VAL A 175 7.55 -20.46 7.86
N CYS A 176 7.06 -19.99 9.02
CA CYS A 176 6.20 -18.80 9.04
C CYS A 176 6.98 -17.54 8.64
N VAL A 177 8.24 -17.40 9.05
CA VAL A 177 9.12 -16.31 8.59
C VAL A 177 9.30 -16.37 7.06
N ALA A 178 9.63 -17.54 6.52
CA ALA A 178 9.79 -17.72 5.07
C ALA A 178 8.50 -17.41 4.30
N LEU A 179 7.34 -17.85 4.82
CA LEU A 179 6.03 -17.55 4.26
C LEU A 179 5.79 -16.03 4.21
N HIS A 180 5.94 -15.31 5.32
CA HIS A 180 5.66 -13.88 5.37
C HIS A 180 6.58 -13.05 4.47
N VAL A 181 7.88 -13.38 4.44
CA VAL A 181 8.82 -12.73 3.51
C VAL A 181 8.43 -13.01 2.06
N THR A 182 8.02 -14.24 1.75
CA THR A 182 7.58 -14.63 0.40
C THR A 182 6.30 -13.88 -0.01
N CYS A 183 5.29 -13.83 0.85
CA CYS A 183 4.05 -13.10 0.59
C CYS A 183 4.31 -11.59 0.40
N CYS A 184 5.18 -10.99 1.22
CA CYS A 184 5.58 -9.60 1.06
C CYS A 184 6.32 -9.36 -0.26
N LEU A 185 7.20 -10.28 -0.66
CA LEU A 185 7.89 -10.20 -1.95
C LEU A 185 6.91 -10.29 -3.12
N ILE A 186 5.95 -11.23 -3.09
CA ILE A 186 4.90 -11.34 -4.13
C ILE A 186 4.12 -10.03 -4.22
N SER A 187 3.63 -9.49 -3.11
CA SER A 187 2.93 -8.20 -3.07
C SER A 187 3.80 -7.07 -3.64
N SER A 188 5.10 -7.06 -3.30
CA SER A 188 6.05 -6.05 -3.78
C SER A 188 6.31 -6.13 -5.29
N LEU A 189 6.17 -7.30 -5.94
CA LEU A 189 6.29 -7.41 -7.40
C LEU A 189 5.21 -6.59 -8.10
N GLY A 190 3.98 -6.64 -7.59
CA GLY A 190 2.89 -5.81 -8.08
C GLY A 190 3.18 -4.33 -7.89
N LEU A 191 3.67 -3.94 -6.71
CA LEU A 191 4.03 -2.56 -6.40
C LEU A 191 5.18 -2.03 -7.27
N MET A 192 6.23 -2.83 -7.46
CA MET A 192 7.35 -2.50 -8.36
C MET A 192 6.88 -2.33 -9.80
N ARG A 193 5.92 -3.14 -10.25
CA ARG A 193 5.32 -3.02 -11.58
C ARG A 193 4.50 -1.73 -11.70
N THR A 194 3.62 -1.45 -10.74
CA THR A 194 2.83 -0.22 -10.68
C THR A 194 3.73 1.02 -10.68
N TRP A 195 4.76 1.02 -9.83
CA TRP A 195 5.75 2.07 -9.76
C TRP A 195 6.48 2.25 -11.09
N ASN A 196 7.00 1.17 -11.68
CA ASN A 196 7.74 1.24 -12.93
C ASN A 196 6.87 1.79 -14.06
N LEU A 197 5.61 1.36 -14.17
CA LEU A 197 4.67 1.87 -15.17
C LEU A 197 4.39 3.36 -14.97
N SER A 198 4.15 3.82 -13.73
CA SER A 198 3.94 5.25 -13.44
C SER A 198 5.17 6.08 -13.83
N MET A 199 6.37 5.59 -13.48
CA MET A 199 7.62 6.30 -13.76
C MET A 199 7.96 6.34 -15.26
N THR A 200 7.66 5.29 -16.03
CA THR A 200 7.96 5.26 -17.47
C THR A 200 6.91 5.96 -18.31
N ARG A 201 5.62 5.81 -17.96
CA ARG A 201 4.51 6.43 -18.70
C ARG A 201 4.22 7.85 -18.26
N LYS A 202 4.76 8.28 -17.12
CA LYS A 202 4.45 9.57 -16.48
C LYS A 202 2.95 9.73 -16.25
N GLU A 203 2.32 8.66 -15.79
CA GLU A 203 0.88 8.56 -15.49
C GLU A 203 0.66 8.25 -14.02
N LYS A 204 -0.53 8.58 -13.51
CA LYS A 204 -0.91 8.25 -12.13
C LYS A 204 -0.81 6.73 -11.89
N PRO A 205 -0.27 6.29 -10.74
CA PRO A 205 -0.16 4.88 -10.40
C PRO A 205 -1.52 4.17 -10.40
N ASN A 206 -1.67 3.11 -11.20
CA ASN A 206 -2.88 2.29 -11.19
C ASN A 206 -2.76 1.13 -10.17
N MET A 207 -3.36 1.30 -9.00
CA MET A 207 -3.31 0.32 -7.89
C MET A 207 -3.94 -1.04 -8.22
N ALA A 208 -4.83 -1.12 -9.22
CA ALA A 208 -5.37 -2.41 -9.66
C ALA A 208 -4.27 -3.34 -10.17
N THR A 209 -3.17 -2.78 -10.71
CA THR A 209 -1.99 -3.55 -11.16
C THR A 209 -1.33 -4.28 -9.99
N SER A 210 -1.23 -3.65 -8.83
CA SER A 210 -0.68 -4.25 -7.61
C SER A 210 -1.67 -5.14 -6.87
N ALA A 211 -2.98 -4.86 -6.97
CA ALA A 211 -4.01 -5.60 -6.26
C ALA A 211 -4.01 -7.10 -6.58
N VAL A 212 -3.73 -7.47 -7.84
CA VAL A 212 -3.64 -8.88 -8.25
C VAL A 212 -2.54 -9.63 -7.48
N PHE A 213 -1.40 -8.98 -7.26
CA PHE A 213 -0.27 -9.59 -6.54
C PHE A 213 -0.51 -9.64 -5.04
N ILE A 214 -1.12 -8.61 -4.45
CA ILE A 214 -1.52 -8.60 -3.05
C ILE A 214 -2.54 -9.72 -2.79
N MET A 215 -3.50 -9.91 -3.71
CA MET A 215 -4.46 -11.00 -3.61
C MET A 215 -3.81 -12.37 -3.76
N ALA A 216 -2.84 -12.53 -4.67
CA ALA A 216 -2.07 -13.77 -4.79
C ALA A 216 -1.32 -14.11 -3.50
N ALA A 217 -0.68 -13.11 -2.86
CA ALA A 217 -0.04 -13.28 -1.56
C ALA A 217 -1.04 -13.66 -0.46
N ALA A 218 -2.21 -13.02 -0.43
CA ALA A 218 -3.26 -13.31 0.54
C ALA A 218 -3.83 -14.72 0.38
N ILE A 219 -4.03 -15.19 -0.86
CA ILE A 219 -4.47 -16.55 -1.16
C ILE A 219 -3.41 -17.56 -0.72
N LEU A 220 -2.14 -17.33 -1.05
CA LEU A 220 -1.04 -18.21 -0.62
C LEU A 220 -0.99 -18.34 0.91
N HIS A 221 -1.13 -17.22 1.61
CA HIS A 221 -1.17 -17.18 3.07
C HIS A 221 -2.41 -17.91 3.63
N GLY A 222 -3.60 -17.63 3.10
CA GLY A 222 -4.83 -18.32 3.52
C GLY A 222 -4.78 -19.83 3.29
N LEU A 223 -4.21 -20.28 2.17
CA LEU A 223 -3.99 -21.71 1.90
C LEU A 223 -3.03 -22.35 2.89
N TYR A 224 -1.96 -21.65 3.28
CA TYR A 224 -1.06 -22.12 4.33
C TYR A 224 -1.79 -22.28 5.67
N ASN A 225 -2.58 -21.27 6.06
CA ASN A 225 -3.37 -21.32 7.30
C ASN A 225 -4.37 -22.48 7.29
N LEU A 226 -5.06 -22.68 6.16
CA LEU A 226 -5.97 -23.82 5.97
C LEU A 226 -5.23 -25.16 6.13
N GLY A 227 -4.05 -25.29 5.53
CA GLY A 227 -3.22 -26.49 5.66
C GLY A 227 -2.85 -26.80 7.10
N CYS A 228 -2.44 -25.78 7.87
CA CYS A 228 -2.13 -25.92 9.30
C CYS A 228 -3.36 -26.37 10.10
N ILE A 229 -4.53 -25.76 9.86
CA ILE A 229 -5.78 -26.12 10.54
C ILE A 229 -6.20 -27.55 10.22
N LEU A 230 -6.13 -27.97 8.95
CA LEU A 230 -6.49 -29.34 8.55
C LEU A 230 -5.56 -30.38 9.16
N PHE A 231 -4.26 -30.06 9.26
CA PHE A 231 -3.29 -30.91 9.94
C PHE A 231 -3.60 -31.05 11.44
N GLU A 232 -3.90 -29.94 12.12
CA GLU A 232 -4.30 -29.93 13.54
C GLU A 232 -5.59 -30.74 13.78
N LEU A 233 -6.59 -30.60 12.90
CA LEU A 233 -7.84 -31.36 13.01
C LEU A 233 -7.62 -32.86 12.81
N LYS A 234 -6.71 -33.26 11.92
CA LYS A 234 -6.37 -34.67 11.72
C LYS A 234 -5.76 -35.29 12.99
N GLU A 235 -4.81 -34.62 13.62
CA GLU A 235 -4.15 -35.09 14.85
C GLU A 235 -5.09 -35.18 16.06
N LYS A 236 -6.22 -34.44 16.07
CA LYS A 236 -7.22 -34.52 17.14
C LYS A 236 -8.23 -35.65 16.96
N VAL A 237 -8.38 -36.17 15.74
CA VAL A 237 -9.39 -37.17 15.39
C VAL A 237 -8.83 -38.60 15.46
N PHE A 238 -7.52 -38.77 15.31
CA PHE A 238 -6.81 -40.06 15.34
C PHE A 238 -5.93 -40.17 16.59
#